data_AF-A0A9X0EU44-F1
#
_entry.id   AF-A0A9X0EU44-F1
#
_cell.length_a   1.000
_cell.length_b   1.000
_cell.length_c   1.000
_cell.angle_alpha   90.00
_cell.angle_beta   90.00
_cell.angle_gamma   90.00
#
_symmetry.space_group_name_H-M   'P 1'
#
loop_
_entity.id
_entity.type
_entity.pdbx_description
1 polymer ?
#
loop_
_entity_poly.entity_id
_entity_poly.type
_entity_poly.pdbx_seq_one_letter_code
_entity_poly.pdbx_strand_id
1 'polypeptide(L)'
;MGKLFTQNCLGLYDNGSLIGNNPLETFINYKLLNCSNLKFDCDSSSVVKENLEFLFGEGETTYTDTLISPQSFFTAYLRYYHEDILINDKKSKKLIVPNISMIKNEMISKGISEKNKISNSAIWSFYIKEQDIEVHESMLEFLDSVYYLSNFSSVCRGFNLGRVAKTADNFFLALDKIHLFFRSKNNGASDLELREILSSFLSEAKVYGKVYLTEKEVITEVMNWLNSFGSYKEFIEKYCFQSFLEDPYDSNSKPKELWTGLFDGTRLQPSKEEFISCIEFMTNAIKERGVKMCGIFESKNK
;
A
#
# COMPACT_ATOMS: atom_id res chain seq x y z
N MET A 1 -4.93 13.50 -23.93
CA MET A 1 -5.52 12.98 -22.68
C MET A 1 -4.37 12.57 -21.74
N GLY A 2 -3.55 13.53 -21.28
CA GLY A 2 -2.22 13.25 -20.71
C GLY A 2 -2.06 13.60 -19.22
N LYS A 3 -3.11 13.45 -18.41
CA LYS A 3 -3.10 13.94 -17.01
C LYS A 3 -3.23 12.85 -15.92
N LEU A 4 -3.39 11.57 -16.26
CA LEU A 4 -3.88 10.56 -15.29
C LEU A 4 -2.85 10.03 -14.27
N PHE A 5 -1.54 10.08 -14.54
CA PHE A 5 -0.54 9.37 -13.70
C PHE A 5 0.07 10.22 -12.59
N THR A 6 -0.01 11.55 -12.71
CA THR A 6 0.40 12.52 -11.69
C THR A 6 -0.81 13.17 -11.02
N GLN A 7 -2.02 12.69 -11.32
CA GLN A 7 -3.25 13.13 -10.67
C GLN A 7 -3.61 12.17 -9.54
N ASN A 8 -3.88 12.77 -8.39
CA ASN A 8 -4.34 12.06 -7.21
C ASN A 8 -5.64 11.30 -7.51
N CYS A 9 -5.65 9.96 -7.34
CA CYS A 9 -6.84 9.15 -7.55
C CYS A 9 -7.91 9.34 -6.47
N LEU A 10 -7.67 10.17 -5.44
CA LEU A 10 -8.73 10.72 -4.58
C LEU A 10 -9.75 11.57 -5.38
N GLY A 11 -9.42 12.01 -6.59
CA GLY A 11 -10.38 12.58 -7.56
C GLY A 11 -11.39 11.58 -8.15
N LEU A 12 -11.41 10.32 -7.69
CA LEU A 12 -12.37 9.29 -8.12
C LEU A 12 -13.66 9.19 -7.27
N TYR A 13 -13.95 10.16 -6.39
CA TYR A 13 -15.25 10.22 -5.72
C TYR A 13 -15.81 11.64 -5.72
N ASP A 14 -16.91 11.76 -6.47
CA ASP A 14 -17.79 12.91 -6.77
C ASP A 14 -17.18 14.13 -7.51
N ASN A 15 -17.42 14.19 -8.83
CA ASN A 15 -17.22 15.37 -9.69
C ASN A 15 -15.85 16.08 -9.64
N GLY A 16 -14.76 15.34 -9.40
CA GLY A 16 -13.40 15.81 -9.68
C GLY A 16 -12.91 17.00 -8.85
N SER A 17 -13.48 17.22 -7.67
CA SER A 17 -13.05 18.26 -6.73
C SER A 17 -12.28 17.65 -5.56
N LEU A 18 -11.26 18.34 -5.05
CA LEU A 18 -10.65 17.98 -3.77
C LEU A 18 -11.75 17.92 -2.71
N ILE A 19 -11.76 16.85 -1.92
CA ILE A 19 -12.67 16.74 -0.78
C ILE A 19 -12.00 17.43 0.42
N GLY A 20 -11.74 18.73 0.33
CA GLY A 20 -11.07 19.51 1.38
C GLY A 20 -10.06 20.53 0.84
N ASN A 21 -9.43 21.27 1.75
CA ASN A 21 -8.52 22.38 1.43
C ASN A 21 -7.05 21.97 1.37
N ASN A 22 -6.69 20.80 1.89
CA ASN A 22 -5.32 20.27 1.89
C ASN A 22 -5.33 18.71 1.86
N PRO A 23 -4.15 18.06 1.70
CA PRO A 23 -4.06 16.60 1.65
C PRO A 23 -4.58 15.87 2.89
N LEU A 24 -4.37 16.41 4.10
CA LEU A 24 -4.90 15.82 5.33
C LEU A 24 -6.42 15.85 5.36
N GLU A 25 -7.03 16.99 5.04
CA GLU A 25 -8.48 17.14 5.01
C GLU A 25 -9.09 16.22 3.95
N THR A 26 -8.43 16.10 2.79
CA THR A 26 -8.83 15.17 1.72
C THR A 26 -8.77 13.72 2.20
N PHE A 27 -7.67 13.30 2.83
CA PHE A 27 -7.54 11.97 3.42
C PHE A 27 -8.65 11.70 4.43
N ILE A 28 -8.91 12.64 5.35
CA ILE A 28 -9.94 12.52 6.38
C ILE A 28 -11.32 12.38 5.74
N ASN A 29 -11.71 13.34 4.91
CA ASN A 29 -13.05 13.36 4.32
C ASN A 29 -13.30 12.12 3.45
N TYR A 30 -12.27 11.64 2.74
CA TYR A 30 -12.35 10.39 1.99
C TYR A 30 -12.66 9.19 2.90
N LYS A 31 -11.99 9.05 4.05
CA LYS A 31 -12.26 7.98 5.02
C LYS A 31 -13.65 8.11 5.65
N LEU A 32 -14.16 9.33 5.83
CA LEU A 32 -15.51 9.57 6.35
C LEU A 32 -16.60 9.23 5.34
N LEU A 33 -16.42 9.58 4.06
CA LEU A 33 -17.34 9.19 2.98
C LEU A 33 -17.45 7.67 2.85
N ASN A 34 -16.33 6.96 3.06
CA ASN A 34 -16.26 5.51 3.02
C ASN A 34 -16.34 4.88 4.43
N CYS A 35 -16.97 5.55 5.39
CA CYS A 35 -16.91 5.13 6.80
C CYS A 35 -17.48 3.73 7.07
N SER A 36 -18.38 3.26 6.22
CA SER A 36 -18.97 1.92 6.30
C SER A 36 -18.21 0.86 5.49
N ASN A 37 -17.20 1.24 4.70
CA ASN A 37 -16.40 0.31 3.93
C ASN A 37 -15.27 -0.27 4.78
N LEU A 38 -15.15 -1.59 4.75
CA LEU A 38 -14.15 -2.34 5.52
C LEU A 38 -12.99 -2.84 4.65
N LYS A 39 -13.05 -2.61 3.33
CA LYS A 39 -11.98 -2.95 2.38
C LYS A 39 -11.10 -1.74 2.10
N PHE A 40 -9.90 -1.98 1.56
CA PHE A 40 -9.08 -0.92 0.98
C PHE A 40 -9.69 -0.54 -0.37
N ASP A 41 -10.24 0.66 -0.45
CA ASP A 41 -11.18 1.04 -1.51
C ASP A 41 -10.52 1.11 -2.90
N CYS A 42 -9.25 1.54 -2.97
CA CYS A 42 -8.52 1.69 -4.22
C CYS A 42 -8.17 0.35 -4.90
N ASP A 43 -8.00 -0.73 -4.14
CA ASP A 43 -7.74 -2.07 -4.69
C ASP A 43 -8.94 -2.60 -5.49
N SER A 44 -10.13 -2.02 -5.30
CA SER A 44 -11.38 -2.39 -5.97
C SER A 44 -11.84 -1.39 -7.04
N SER A 45 -11.09 -0.31 -7.28
CA SER A 45 -11.43 0.71 -8.27
C SER A 45 -11.27 0.16 -9.69
N SER A 46 -12.37 0.13 -10.47
CA SER A 46 -12.34 -0.27 -11.88
C SER A 46 -11.44 0.64 -12.70
N VAL A 47 -11.42 1.94 -12.41
CA VAL A 47 -10.58 2.92 -13.12
C VAL A 47 -9.10 2.65 -12.89
N VAL A 48 -8.70 2.33 -11.65
CA VAL A 48 -7.31 1.96 -11.36
C VAL A 48 -6.95 0.69 -12.15
N LYS A 49 -7.82 -0.32 -12.12
CA LYS A 49 -7.62 -1.57 -12.83
C LYS A 49 -7.49 -1.39 -14.34
N GLU A 50 -8.39 -0.63 -14.98
CA GLU A 50 -8.38 -0.34 -16.41
C GLU A 50 -7.08 0.38 -16.83
N ASN A 51 -6.61 1.36 -16.04
CA ASN A 51 -5.37 2.05 -16.35
C ASN A 51 -4.13 1.16 -16.18
N LEU A 52 -4.11 0.30 -15.16
CA LEU A 52 -3.03 -0.67 -14.97
C LEU A 52 -3.02 -1.72 -16.09
N GLU A 53 -4.18 -2.21 -16.51
CA GLU A 53 -4.34 -3.12 -17.64
C GLU A 53 -3.87 -2.46 -18.95
N PHE A 54 -4.25 -1.20 -19.20
CA PHE A 54 -3.76 -0.46 -20.36
C PHE A 54 -2.23 -0.35 -20.37
N LEU A 55 -1.61 -0.05 -19.23
CA LEU A 55 -0.15 0.11 -19.12
C LEU A 55 0.59 -1.23 -19.24
N PHE A 56 0.17 -2.22 -18.47
CA PHE A 56 0.93 -3.44 -18.25
C PHE A 56 0.38 -4.65 -19.01
N GLY A 57 -0.78 -4.54 -19.65
CA GLY A 57 -1.36 -5.59 -20.50
C GLY A 57 -1.76 -6.84 -19.74
N GLU A 58 -1.99 -6.73 -18.43
CA GLU A 58 -2.43 -7.84 -17.60
C GLU A 58 -3.95 -7.73 -17.44
N GLY A 59 -4.69 -8.63 -18.10
CA GLY A 59 -6.13 -8.47 -18.36
C GLY A 59 -7.06 -8.46 -17.12
N GLU A 60 -8.36 -8.55 -17.37
CA GLU A 60 -9.45 -8.51 -16.36
C GLU A 60 -9.30 -9.48 -15.17
N THR A 61 -8.44 -10.50 -15.23
CA THR A 61 -8.23 -11.44 -14.13
C THR A 61 -7.14 -11.02 -13.14
N THR A 62 -6.46 -9.89 -13.39
CA THR A 62 -5.46 -9.36 -12.47
C THR A 62 -6.06 -8.63 -11.28
N TYR A 63 -5.32 -8.68 -10.18
CA TYR A 63 -5.64 -8.02 -8.93
C TYR A 63 -4.82 -6.75 -8.82
N THR A 64 -5.38 -5.74 -8.15
CA THR A 64 -4.68 -4.50 -7.82
C THR A 64 -4.10 -4.62 -6.42
N ASP A 65 -2.82 -4.28 -6.31
CA ASP A 65 -2.12 -4.19 -5.03
C ASP A 65 -1.69 -2.75 -4.79
N THR A 66 -1.91 -2.28 -3.56
CA THR A 66 -1.33 -1.02 -3.08
C THR A 66 0.10 -1.27 -2.61
N LEU A 67 1.09 -0.54 -3.15
CA LEU A 67 2.49 -0.69 -2.78
C LEU A 67 2.75 -0.15 -1.36
N ILE A 68 2.20 1.03 -1.06
CA ILE A 68 2.37 1.67 0.25
C ILE A 68 0.98 1.99 0.83
N SER A 69 0.65 1.37 1.97
CA SER A 69 -0.62 1.60 2.65
C SER A 69 -0.64 2.96 3.38
N PRO A 70 -1.43 3.96 2.92
CA PRO A 70 -1.51 5.26 3.60
C PRO A 70 -1.96 5.16 5.05
N GLN A 71 -2.88 4.24 5.35
CA GLN A 71 -3.43 4.11 6.71
C GLN A 71 -2.37 3.66 7.71
N SER A 72 -1.52 2.71 7.32
CA SER A 72 -0.47 2.18 8.21
C SER A 72 0.53 3.26 8.60
N PHE A 73 0.99 4.04 7.61
CA PHE A 73 1.95 5.13 7.85
C PHE A 73 1.33 6.31 8.58
N PHE A 74 0.10 6.73 8.25
CA PHE A 74 -0.56 7.80 8.98
C PHE A 74 -0.81 7.43 10.45
N THR A 75 -1.20 6.17 10.72
CA THR A 75 -1.35 5.68 12.10
C THR A 75 -0.02 5.68 12.86
N ALA A 76 1.08 5.31 12.20
CA ALA A 76 2.42 5.38 12.80
C ALA A 76 2.84 6.83 13.09
N TYR A 77 2.58 7.75 12.17
CA TYR A 77 2.82 9.18 12.36
C TYR A 77 2.11 9.72 13.61
N LEU A 78 0.82 9.44 13.75
CA LEU A 78 0.05 9.88 14.92
C LEU A 78 0.66 9.33 16.23
N ARG A 79 1.14 8.09 16.24
CA ARG A 79 1.80 7.52 17.41
C ARG A 79 3.16 8.15 17.73
N TYR A 80 3.87 8.68 16.74
CA TYR A 80 5.18 9.28 16.95
C TYR A 80 5.12 10.76 17.30
N TYR A 81 4.17 11.49 16.70
CA TYR A 81 4.14 12.96 16.77
C TYR A 81 2.90 13.50 17.47
N HIS A 82 1.88 12.66 17.73
CA HIS A 82 0.63 13.03 18.38
C HIS A 82 0.19 11.97 19.42
N GLU A 83 1.15 11.41 20.16
CA GLU A 83 0.83 10.42 21.20
C GLU A 83 0.04 11.01 22.37
N ASP A 84 0.13 12.32 22.57
CA ASP A 84 -0.52 13.12 23.60
C ASP A 84 -2.05 13.10 23.49
N ILE A 85 -2.58 12.96 22.28
CA ILE A 85 -4.03 12.86 22.01
C ILE A 85 -4.54 11.41 21.97
N LEU A 86 -3.66 10.42 22.18
CA LEU A 86 -4.00 9.00 22.19
C LEU A 86 -3.99 8.45 23.62
N ILE A 87 -4.70 7.35 23.84
CA ILE A 87 -4.69 6.65 25.13
C ILE A 87 -4.10 5.25 24.98
N ASN A 88 -3.42 4.81 26.04
CA ASN A 88 -2.94 3.43 26.14
C ASN A 88 -4.10 2.48 26.47
N ASP A 89 -4.46 1.63 25.52
CA ASP A 89 -5.41 0.56 25.78
C ASP A 89 -4.78 -0.51 26.68
N LYS A 90 -5.23 -0.60 27.92
CA LYS A 90 -4.69 -1.54 28.91
C LYS A 90 -4.73 -2.99 28.45
N LYS A 91 -5.67 -3.37 27.57
CA LYS A 91 -5.81 -4.75 27.09
C LYS A 91 -4.80 -5.09 26.00
N SER A 92 -4.71 -4.26 24.96
CA SER A 92 -3.81 -4.50 23.82
C SER A 92 -2.41 -3.91 24.00
N LYS A 93 -2.22 -3.05 25.01
CA LYS A 93 -1.01 -2.25 25.24
C LYS A 93 -0.64 -1.36 24.03
N LYS A 94 -1.64 -0.95 23.24
CA LYS A 94 -1.47 -0.10 22.05
C LYS A 94 -2.07 1.28 22.32
N LEU A 95 -1.49 2.29 21.69
CA LEU A 95 -2.10 3.61 21.59
C LEU A 95 -3.32 3.56 20.66
N ILE A 96 -4.46 4.03 21.15
CA ILE A 96 -5.74 4.08 20.45
C ILE A 96 -6.41 5.44 20.63
N VAL A 97 -7.37 5.72 19.74
CA VAL A 97 -8.33 6.83 19.91
C VAL A 97 -9.11 6.65 21.23
N PRO A 98 -9.22 7.69 22.07
CA PRO A 98 -9.97 7.61 23.33
C PRO A 98 -11.48 7.43 23.12
N ASN A 99 -12.11 6.66 23.99
CA ASN A 99 -13.57 6.49 24.05
C ASN A 99 -14.24 6.24 22.68
N ILE A 100 -13.75 5.24 21.95
CA ILE A 100 -14.24 4.86 20.61
C ILE A 100 -15.77 4.76 20.54
N SER A 101 -16.43 4.24 21.57
CA SER A 101 -17.90 4.13 21.60
C SER A 101 -18.59 5.49 21.58
N MET A 102 -18.09 6.46 22.35
CA MET A 102 -18.64 7.82 22.34
C MET A 102 -18.43 8.49 20.98
N ILE A 103 -17.24 8.34 20.39
CA ILE A 103 -16.94 8.90 19.08
C ILE A 103 -17.85 8.32 18.00
N LYS A 104 -18.10 6.99 18.02
CA LYS A 104 -19.06 6.37 17.11
C LYS A 104 -20.46 6.97 17.24
N ASN A 105 -20.93 7.19 18.48
CA ASN A 105 -22.24 7.79 18.72
C ASN A 105 -22.30 9.23 18.21
N GLU A 106 -21.21 9.98 18.35
CA GLU A 106 -21.10 11.34 17.82
C GLU A 106 -21.10 11.37 16.29
N MET A 107 -20.38 10.46 15.64
CA MET A 107 -20.44 10.32 14.18
C MET A 107 -21.87 10.02 13.70
N ILE A 108 -22.62 9.18 14.42
CA ILE A 108 -24.02 8.87 14.10
C ILE A 108 -24.91 10.10 14.32
N SER A 109 -24.74 10.83 15.45
CA SER A 109 -25.56 12.01 15.74
C SER A 109 -25.30 13.16 14.76
N LYS A 110 -24.07 13.29 14.24
CA LYS A 110 -23.70 14.22 13.17
C LYS A 110 -24.11 13.73 11.76
N GLY A 111 -24.76 12.58 11.64
CA GLY A 111 -25.25 12.05 10.37
C GLY A 111 -24.16 11.49 9.43
N ILE A 112 -22.95 11.23 9.94
CA ILE A 112 -21.82 10.70 9.14
C ILE A 112 -22.04 9.22 8.78
N SER A 113 -22.72 8.47 9.65
CA SER A 113 -23.08 7.07 9.40
C SER A 113 -24.47 6.78 9.94
N GLU A 114 -25.27 6.05 9.17
CA GLU A 114 -26.60 5.56 9.58
C GLU A 114 -26.51 4.25 10.38
N LYS A 115 -25.34 3.61 10.45
CA LYS A 115 -25.15 2.27 11.05
C LYS A 115 -23.99 2.27 12.04
N ASN A 116 -24.05 1.35 13.00
CA ASN A 116 -22.96 1.09 13.96
C ASN A 116 -21.70 0.46 13.32
N LYS A 117 -21.75 0.09 12.04
CA LYS A 117 -20.62 -0.48 11.30
C LYS A 117 -19.75 0.64 10.73
N ILE A 118 -18.97 1.26 11.59
CA ILE A 118 -17.98 2.29 11.23
C ILE A 118 -16.59 1.65 11.28
N SER A 119 -15.80 1.83 10.22
CA SER A 119 -14.43 1.35 10.11
C SER A 119 -13.51 2.07 11.09
N ASN A 120 -12.44 1.40 11.52
CA ASN A 120 -11.47 2.01 12.44
C ASN A 120 -10.80 3.24 11.80
N SER A 121 -10.46 3.19 10.52
CA SER A 121 -9.86 4.32 9.80
C SER A 121 -10.76 5.56 9.80
N ALA A 122 -12.07 5.39 9.67
CA ALA A 122 -13.03 6.50 9.74
C ALA A 122 -13.14 7.09 11.15
N ILE A 123 -13.09 6.26 12.20
CA ILE A 123 -13.08 6.74 13.60
C ILE A 123 -11.83 7.56 13.87
N TRP A 124 -10.66 7.08 13.44
CA TRP A 124 -9.41 7.83 13.53
C TRP A 124 -9.52 9.16 12.79
N SER A 125 -10.00 9.13 11.54
CA SER A 125 -10.11 10.34 10.72
C SER A 125 -11.06 11.38 11.33
N PHE A 126 -12.21 10.95 11.84
CA PHE A 126 -13.16 11.83 12.53
C PHE A 126 -12.54 12.43 13.78
N TYR A 127 -11.94 11.58 14.65
CA TYR A 127 -11.33 12.05 15.89
C TYR A 127 -10.24 13.08 15.63
N ILE A 128 -9.34 12.79 14.69
CA ILE A 128 -8.26 13.70 14.31
C ILE A 128 -8.79 15.03 13.76
N LYS A 129 -9.87 15.00 12.98
CA LYS A 129 -10.54 16.22 12.48
C LYS A 129 -11.00 17.13 13.62
N GLU A 130 -11.55 16.55 14.69
CA GLU A 130 -12.05 17.32 15.84
C GLU A 130 -10.93 17.80 16.78
N GLN A 131 -9.71 17.24 16.67
CA GLN A 131 -8.55 17.69 17.46
C GLN A 131 -7.75 18.83 16.81
N ASP A 132 -8.06 19.20 15.55
CA ASP A 132 -7.38 20.25 14.78
C ASP A 132 -5.83 20.11 14.80
N ILE A 133 -5.34 18.90 14.50
CA ILE A 133 -3.90 18.62 14.57
C ILE A 133 -3.14 19.29 13.42
N GLU A 134 -1.95 19.81 13.73
CA GLU A 134 -0.97 20.22 12.74
C GLU A 134 -0.09 19.02 12.34
N VAL A 135 0.12 18.82 11.04
CA VAL A 135 0.93 17.71 10.52
C VAL A 135 2.16 18.24 9.78
N HIS A 136 3.26 17.51 9.89
CA HIS A 136 4.51 17.81 9.20
C HIS A 136 4.32 17.85 7.68
N GLU A 137 5.02 18.75 6.99
CA GLU A 137 4.91 18.94 5.53
C GLU A 137 5.15 17.64 4.75
N SER A 138 6.20 16.88 5.09
CA SER A 138 6.48 15.58 4.46
C SER A 138 5.32 14.58 4.60
N MET A 139 4.51 14.65 5.66
CA MET A 139 3.31 13.82 5.82
C MET A 139 2.17 14.31 4.91
N LEU A 140 2.01 15.63 4.74
CA LEU A 140 1.05 16.17 3.77
C LEU A 140 1.40 15.77 2.35
N GLU A 141 2.67 15.86 1.98
CA GLU A 141 3.16 15.48 0.65
C GLU A 141 2.99 13.98 0.40
N PHE A 142 3.26 13.17 1.42
CA PHE A 142 2.99 11.73 1.40
C PHE A 142 1.52 11.43 1.18
N LEU A 143 0.62 12.04 1.98
CA LEU A 143 -0.82 11.84 1.85
C LEU A 143 -1.39 12.28 0.50
N ASP A 144 -0.78 13.29 -0.14
CA ASP A 144 -1.13 13.63 -1.51
C ASP A 144 -0.70 12.53 -2.50
N SER A 145 0.51 12.00 -2.34
CA SER A 145 1.13 11.14 -3.35
C SER A 145 0.67 9.68 -3.31
N VAL A 146 0.37 9.14 -2.12
CA VAL A 146 -0.01 7.72 -1.91
C VAL A 146 -1.27 7.26 -2.62
N TYR A 147 -2.06 8.19 -3.14
CA TYR A 147 -3.26 7.88 -3.91
C TYR A 147 -3.04 8.05 -5.41
N TYR A 148 -1.83 8.30 -5.87
CA TYR A 148 -1.55 8.35 -7.30
C TYR A 148 -1.57 6.93 -7.88
N LEU A 149 -1.88 6.80 -9.16
CA LEU A 149 -1.88 5.50 -9.85
C LEU A 149 -0.53 4.76 -9.71
N SER A 150 0.56 5.52 -9.57
CA SER A 150 1.91 5.00 -9.36
C SER A 150 2.17 4.38 -7.98
N ASN A 151 1.20 4.39 -7.06
CA ASN A 151 1.24 3.59 -5.83
C ASN A 151 0.49 2.24 -5.98
N PHE A 152 0.03 1.90 -7.18
CA PHE A 152 -0.68 0.65 -7.44
C PHE A 152 0.03 -0.22 -8.47
N SER A 153 -0.09 -1.54 -8.34
CA SER A 153 0.42 -2.49 -9.32
C SER A 153 -0.58 -3.60 -9.61
N SER A 154 -0.56 -4.09 -10.84
CA SER A 154 -1.17 -5.36 -11.17
C SER A 154 -0.33 -6.50 -10.58
N VAL A 155 -1.01 -7.47 -9.97
CA VAL A 155 -0.41 -8.66 -9.38
C VAL A 155 -1.31 -9.87 -9.61
N CYS A 156 -0.78 -11.07 -9.42
CA CYS A 156 -1.59 -12.29 -9.43
C CYS A 156 -2.43 -12.43 -8.14
N ARG A 157 -3.51 -13.23 -8.23
CA ARG A 157 -4.43 -13.51 -7.12
C ARG A 157 -3.71 -14.01 -5.87
N GLY A 158 -2.84 -15.01 -6.02
CA GLY A 158 -2.05 -15.58 -4.93
C GLY A 158 -1.22 -14.52 -4.21
N PHE A 159 -0.59 -13.59 -4.93
CA PHE A 159 0.22 -12.54 -4.32
C PHE A 159 -0.62 -11.58 -3.47
N ASN A 160 -1.70 -11.04 -4.05
CA ASN A 160 -2.58 -10.08 -3.37
C ASN A 160 -3.21 -10.67 -2.09
N LEU A 161 -3.66 -11.93 -2.14
CA LEU A 161 -4.32 -12.56 -1.00
C LEU A 161 -3.35 -13.18 0.01
N GLY A 162 -2.16 -13.60 -0.44
CA GLY A 162 -1.25 -14.41 0.33
C GLY A 162 -0.22 -13.63 1.15
N ARG A 163 0.12 -12.39 0.78
CA ARG A 163 1.26 -11.67 1.39
C ARG A 163 0.96 -10.97 2.72
N VAL A 164 -0.29 -10.58 2.97
CA VAL A 164 -0.65 -9.58 4.00
C VAL A 164 -0.16 -9.96 5.40
N ALA A 165 -0.34 -11.22 5.81
CA ALA A 165 -0.05 -11.65 7.17
C ALA A 165 1.46 -11.68 7.48
N LYS A 166 2.27 -12.28 6.61
CA LYS A 166 3.72 -12.46 6.84
C LYS A 166 4.53 -11.19 6.59
N THR A 167 4.06 -10.30 5.73
CA THR A 167 4.74 -9.04 5.41
C THR A 167 4.24 -7.84 6.24
N ALA A 168 3.22 -8.04 7.09
CA ALA A 168 2.49 -6.94 7.73
C ALA A 168 2.06 -5.86 6.71
N ASP A 169 1.69 -6.30 5.51
CA ASP A 169 1.33 -5.47 4.35
C ASP A 169 2.44 -4.52 3.84
N ASN A 170 3.71 -4.78 4.17
CA ASN A 170 4.83 -3.99 3.68
C ASN A 170 5.34 -4.54 2.33
N PHE A 171 5.13 -3.79 1.25
CA PHE A 171 5.56 -4.20 -0.10
C PHE A 171 7.08 -4.31 -0.26
N PHE A 172 7.88 -3.50 0.44
CA PHE A 172 9.35 -3.60 0.35
C PHE A 172 9.85 -4.98 0.82
N LEU A 173 9.20 -5.57 1.83
CA LEU A 173 9.50 -6.95 2.24
C LEU A 173 9.18 -7.96 1.14
N ALA A 174 8.03 -7.82 0.49
CA ALA A 174 7.67 -8.70 -0.61
C ALA A 174 8.63 -8.54 -1.79
N LEU A 175 9.04 -7.31 -2.11
CA LEU A 175 9.98 -7.01 -3.18
C LEU A 175 11.37 -7.59 -2.90
N ASP A 176 11.85 -7.57 -1.65
CA ASP A 176 13.10 -8.24 -1.25
C ASP A 176 13.03 -9.75 -1.49
N LYS A 177 11.93 -10.40 -1.10
CA LYS A 177 11.78 -11.85 -1.34
C LYS A 177 11.60 -12.21 -2.81
N ILE A 178 10.97 -11.35 -3.60
CA ILE A 178 10.93 -11.49 -5.07
C ILE A 178 12.34 -11.39 -5.65
N HIS A 179 13.14 -10.41 -5.22
CA HIS A 179 14.54 -10.28 -5.65
C HIS A 179 15.35 -11.54 -5.28
N LEU A 180 15.20 -12.07 -4.07
CA LEU A 180 15.82 -13.33 -3.65
C LEU A 180 15.37 -14.53 -4.51
N PHE A 181 14.09 -14.62 -4.85
CA PHE A 181 13.56 -15.67 -5.74
C PHE A 181 14.29 -15.67 -7.08
N PHE A 182 14.39 -14.51 -7.75
CA PHE A 182 15.08 -14.43 -9.05
C PHE A 182 16.58 -14.70 -8.93
N ARG A 183 17.23 -14.19 -7.88
CA ARG A 183 18.65 -14.45 -7.62
C ARG A 183 18.93 -15.94 -7.44
N SER A 184 18.12 -16.64 -6.65
CA SER A 184 18.26 -18.07 -6.41
C SER A 184 17.95 -18.88 -7.67
N LYS A 185 16.93 -18.51 -8.44
CA LYS A 185 16.61 -19.12 -9.73
C LYS A 185 17.79 -19.02 -10.70
N ASN A 186 18.42 -17.84 -10.81
CA ASN A 186 19.59 -17.63 -11.67
C ASN A 186 20.82 -18.44 -11.22
N ASN A 187 20.92 -18.75 -9.91
CA ASN A 187 21.96 -19.61 -9.36
C ASN A 187 21.64 -21.11 -9.47
N GLY A 188 20.56 -21.50 -10.16
CA GLY A 188 20.20 -22.89 -10.37
C GLY A 188 19.50 -23.56 -9.18
N ALA A 189 18.88 -22.79 -8.29
CA ALA A 189 18.08 -23.34 -7.19
C ALA A 189 16.94 -24.24 -7.72
N SER A 190 16.68 -25.31 -6.99
CA SER A 190 15.59 -26.24 -7.25
C SER A 190 14.22 -25.61 -6.99
N ASP A 191 13.17 -26.20 -7.57
CA ASP A 191 11.78 -25.79 -7.32
C ASP A 191 11.41 -25.81 -5.83
N LEU A 192 11.99 -26.73 -5.04
CA LEU A 192 11.75 -26.80 -3.60
C LEU A 192 12.32 -25.57 -2.89
N GLU A 193 13.58 -25.22 -3.16
CA GLU A 193 14.24 -24.03 -2.59
C GLU A 193 13.51 -22.74 -2.99
N LEU A 194 13.05 -22.64 -4.24
CA LEU A 194 12.25 -21.50 -4.69
C LEU A 194 10.91 -21.39 -3.94
N ARG A 195 10.24 -22.53 -3.70
CA ARG A 195 8.99 -22.56 -2.91
C ARG A 195 9.23 -22.19 -1.44
N GLU A 196 10.37 -22.54 -0.87
CA GLU A 196 10.76 -22.14 0.50
C GLU A 196 10.99 -20.63 0.61
N ILE A 197 11.60 -20.01 -0.41
CA ILE A 197 11.70 -18.53 -0.46
C ILE A 197 10.30 -17.92 -0.48
N LEU A 198 9.41 -18.43 -1.32
CA LEU A 198 8.04 -17.92 -1.43
C LEU A 198 7.23 -18.14 -0.14
N SER A 199 7.39 -19.28 0.53
CA SER A 199 6.72 -19.55 1.81
C SER A 199 7.22 -18.65 2.96
N SER A 200 8.37 -17.99 2.82
CA SER A 200 8.84 -17.03 3.84
C SER A 200 7.96 -15.78 3.94
N PHE A 201 7.23 -15.40 2.89
CA PHE A 201 6.41 -14.19 2.86
C PHE A 201 4.98 -14.38 2.33
N LEU A 202 4.63 -15.57 1.84
CA LEU A 202 3.27 -15.93 1.43
C LEU A 202 2.65 -16.91 2.41
N SER A 203 1.36 -16.73 2.70
CA SER A 203 0.56 -17.63 3.52
C SER A 203 -0.71 -18.06 2.79
N GLU A 204 -1.41 -19.05 3.34
CA GLU A 204 -2.78 -19.35 2.92
C GLU A 204 -3.69 -18.11 3.00
N ALA A 205 -4.59 -17.98 2.03
CA ALA A 205 -5.56 -16.90 2.00
C ALA A 205 -6.81 -17.29 2.80
N LYS A 206 -7.12 -16.55 3.86
CA LYS A 206 -8.31 -16.77 4.70
C LYS A 206 -9.28 -15.61 4.62
N VAL A 207 -10.57 -15.92 4.47
CA VAL A 207 -11.68 -14.95 4.54
C VAL A 207 -12.66 -15.43 5.59
N TYR A 208 -12.87 -14.63 6.65
CA TYR A 208 -13.72 -14.98 7.80
C TYR A 208 -13.42 -16.36 8.40
N GLY A 209 -12.12 -16.70 8.53
CA GLY A 209 -11.65 -17.96 9.08
C GLY A 209 -11.75 -19.16 8.14
N LYS A 210 -12.31 -19.00 6.94
CA LYS A 210 -12.35 -20.04 5.91
C LYS A 210 -11.17 -19.90 4.96
N VAL A 211 -10.49 -21.01 4.70
CA VAL A 211 -9.41 -21.08 3.70
C VAL A 211 -10.03 -20.95 2.32
N TYR A 212 -9.62 -19.90 1.59
CA TYR A 212 -10.01 -19.63 0.21
C TYR A 212 -8.95 -20.14 -0.77
N LEU A 213 -7.67 -20.02 -0.41
CA LEU A 213 -6.53 -20.65 -1.09
C LEU A 213 -5.58 -21.22 -0.06
N THR A 214 -5.16 -22.46 -0.26
CA THR A 214 -4.09 -23.08 0.52
C THR A 214 -2.76 -22.38 0.23
N GLU A 215 -1.81 -22.46 1.17
CA GLU A 215 -0.45 -21.91 0.96
C GLU A 215 0.21 -22.49 -0.30
N LYS A 216 -0.02 -23.77 -0.60
CA LYS A 216 0.48 -24.42 -1.81
C LYS A 216 -0.08 -23.81 -3.10
N GLU A 217 -1.39 -23.53 -3.12
CA GLU A 217 -2.04 -22.87 -4.27
C GLU A 217 -1.50 -21.45 -4.45
N VAL A 218 -1.43 -20.68 -3.36
CA VAL A 218 -0.84 -19.33 -3.35
C VAL A 218 0.58 -19.34 -3.91
N ILE A 219 1.46 -20.19 -3.36
CA ILE A 219 2.86 -20.29 -3.81
C ILE A 219 2.94 -20.68 -5.28
N THR A 220 2.08 -21.60 -5.74
CA THR A 220 2.08 -22.05 -7.13
C THR A 220 1.65 -20.94 -8.08
N GLU A 221 0.62 -20.16 -7.74
CA GLU A 221 0.19 -19.00 -8.52
C GLU A 221 1.28 -17.92 -8.59
N VAL A 222 1.92 -17.60 -7.46
CA VAL A 222 3.00 -16.61 -7.41
C VAL A 222 4.22 -17.10 -8.18
N MET A 223 4.62 -18.36 -8.03
CA MET A 223 5.75 -18.92 -8.75
C MET A 223 5.52 -18.90 -10.26
N ASN A 224 4.32 -19.25 -10.74
CA ASN A 224 3.97 -19.18 -12.15
C ASN A 224 4.00 -17.74 -12.68
N TRP A 225 3.47 -16.79 -11.90
CA TRP A 225 3.53 -15.37 -12.22
C TRP A 225 4.98 -14.87 -12.29
N LEU A 226 5.81 -15.12 -11.28
CA LEU A 226 7.22 -14.72 -11.28
C LEU A 226 8.02 -15.39 -12.41
N ASN A 227 7.72 -16.64 -12.75
CA ASN A 227 8.35 -17.35 -13.86
C ASN A 227 7.92 -16.84 -15.24
N SER A 228 6.82 -16.09 -15.34
CA SER A 228 6.42 -15.43 -16.58
C SER A 228 7.35 -14.28 -16.96
N PHE A 229 8.12 -13.76 -16.01
CA PHE A 229 9.21 -12.82 -16.24
C PHE A 229 10.51 -13.60 -16.46
N GLY A 230 11.26 -13.28 -17.52
CA GLY A 230 12.55 -13.91 -17.81
C GLY A 230 13.63 -13.57 -16.79
N SER A 231 13.54 -12.40 -16.16
CA SER A 231 14.50 -11.93 -15.15
C SER A 231 13.88 -10.94 -14.14
N TYR A 232 14.60 -10.68 -13.04
CA TYR A 232 14.22 -9.63 -12.09
C TYR A 232 14.19 -8.25 -12.75
N LYS A 233 15.17 -7.96 -13.59
CA LYS A 233 15.22 -6.73 -14.39
C LYS A 233 13.95 -6.55 -15.22
N GLU A 234 13.50 -7.60 -15.92
CA GLU A 234 12.25 -7.55 -16.69
C GLU A 234 11.04 -7.28 -15.81
N PHE A 235 10.95 -7.90 -14.63
CA PHE A 235 9.89 -7.64 -13.65
C PHE A 235 9.90 -6.17 -13.18
N ILE A 236 11.06 -5.64 -12.80
CA ILE A 236 11.24 -4.25 -12.37
C ILE A 236 10.88 -3.26 -13.47
N GLU A 237 11.34 -3.51 -14.70
CA GLU A 237 11.10 -2.64 -15.84
C GLU A 237 9.64 -2.67 -16.28
N LYS A 238 9.02 -3.86 -16.29
CA LYS A 238 7.61 -4.03 -16.63
C LYS A 238 6.72 -3.14 -15.77
N TYR A 239 6.95 -3.14 -14.45
CA TYR A 239 6.11 -2.40 -13.51
C TYR A 239 6.66 -1.04 -13.09
N CYS A 240 7.78 -0.59 -13.67
CA CYS A 240 8.43 0.69 -13.36
C CYS A 240 8.87 0.83 -11.88
N PHE A 241 9.39 -0.24 -11.27
CA PHE A 241 9.77 -0.25 -9.85
C PHE A 241 11.18 0.27 -9.54
N GLN A 242 11.93 0.77 -10.52
CA GLN A 242 13.33 1.15 -10.30
C GLN A 242 13.51 2.18 -9.18
N SER A 243 12.57 3.11 -9.02
CA SER A 243 12.64 4.15 -7.97
C SER A 243 12.47 3.60 -6.53
N PHE A 244 12.16 2.31 -6.38
CA PHE A 244 12.06 1.61 -5.09
C PHE A 244 13.33 0.81 -4.74
N LEU A 245 14.37 0.89 -5.58
CA LEU A 245 15.63 0.16 -5.42
C LEU A 245 16.70 1.01 -4.71
N GLU A 246 17.77 0.37 -4.23
CA GLU A 246 18.94 1.08 -3.70
C GLU A 246 19.63 1.93 -4.78
N ASP A 247 19.69 1.40 -6.01
CA ASP A 247 20.18 2.13 -7.19
C ASP A 247 19.05 2.20 -8.24
N PRO A 248 18.42 3.37 -8.45
CA PRO A 248 17.32 3.51 -9.39
C PRO A 248 17.74 3.47 -10.86
N TYR A 249 19.04 3.42 -11.16
CA TYR A 249 19.58 3.31 -12.51
C TYR A 249 19.95 1.87 -12.89
N ASP A 250 19.98 0.95 -11.92
CA ASP A 250 20.19 -0.47 -12.14
C ASP A 250 18.94 -1.29 -11.77
N SER A 251 18.20 -1.74 -12.78
CA SER A 251 17.03 -2.61 -12.62
C SER A 251 17.34 -3.99 -11.98
N ASN A 252 18.62 -4.36 -11.79
CA ASN A 252 19.02 -5.53 -11.01
C ASN A 252 19.37 -5.20 -9.55
N SER A 253 19.37 -3.92 -9.17
CA SER A 253 19.69 -3.51 -7.81
C SER A 253 18.67 -4.07 -6.82
N LYS A 254 19.12 -4.33 -5.60
CA LYS A 254 18.23 -4.81 -4.54
C LYS A 254 17.23 -3.71 -4.15
N PRO A 255 16.07 -4.07 -3.57
CA PRO A 255 15.13 -3.10 -3.01
C PRO A 255 15.78 -2.23 -1.93
N LYS A 256 15.31 -0.97 -1.82
CA LYS A 256 15.79 -0.06 -0.79
C LYS A 256 15.44 -0.57 0.60
N GLU A 257 16.43 -0.77 1.45
CA GLU A 257 16.17 -1.03 2.87
C GLU A 257 15.88 0.30 3.56
N LEU A 258 14.58 0.62 3.76
CA LEU A 258 14.14 1.91 4.29
C LEU A 258 14.66 2.18 5.71
N TRP A 259 14.81 1.13 6.52
CA TRP A 259 15.39 1.18 7.85
C TRP A 259 16.00 -0.18 8.18
N THR A 260 17.05 -0.19 9.01
CA THR A 260 17.75 -1.44 9.38
C THR A 260 16.82 -2.44 10.04
N GLY A 261 16.88 -3.69 9.60
CA GLY A 261 16.09 -4.79 10.16
C GLY A 261 14.70 -4.91 9.56
N LEU A 262 14.42 -4.18 8.48
CA LEU A 262 13.20 -4.35 7.70
C LEU A 262 13.19 -5.76 7.08
N PHE A 263 14.18 -6.09 6.24
CA PHE A 263 14.17 -7.31 5.41
C PHE A 263 14.38 -8.63 6.16
N ASP A 264 15.02 -8.59 7.31
CA ASP A 264 15.19 -9.76 8.19
C ASP A 264 14.03 -9.93 9.19
N GLY A 265 13.07 -8.99 9.22
CA GLY A 265 11.90 -9.03 10.07
C GLY A 265 12.18 -8.73 11.54
N THR A 266 13.41 -8.37 11.92
CA THR A 266 13.75 -7.99 13.30
C THR A 266 13.09 -6.68 13.72
N ARG A 267 12.77 -5.81 12.75
CA ARG A 267 12.12 -4.52 12.98
C ARG A 267 11.18 -4.15 11.82
N LEU A 268 9.88 -4.45 11.98
CA LEU A 268 8.84 -4.16 10.98
C LEU A 268 8.34 -2.70 10.97
N GLN A 269 8.79 -1.86 11.90
CA GLN A 269 8.39 -0.46 12.02
C GLN A 269 9.63 0.41 12.17
N PRO A 270 9.75 1.54 11.43
CA PRO A 270 10.87 2.46 11.55
C PRO A 270 10.89 3.13 12.93
N SER A 271 12.03 3.62 13.41
CA SER A 271 12.04 4.50 14.59
C SER A 271 11.42 5.87 14.27
N LYS A 272 11.14 6.68 15.30
CA LYS A 272 10.65 8.05 15.10
C LYS A 272 11.63 8.90 14.30
N GLU A 273 12.93 8.70 14.50
CA GLU A 273 14.00 9.42 13.80
C GLU A 273 14.12 9.02 12.32
N GLU A 274 13.85 7.76 11.99
CA GLU A 274 13.87 7.25 10.62
C GLU A 274 12.60 7.58 9.84
N PHE A 275 11.49 7.80 10.54
CA PHE A 275 10.14 7.85 9.95
C PHE A 275 9.99 8.90 8.85
N ILE A 276 10.45 10.15 9.08
CA ILE A 276 10.31 11.24 8.11
C ILE A 276 11.10 10.93 6.82
N SER A 277 12.37 10.50 6.95
CA SER A 277 13.18 10.13 5.79
C SER A 277 12.57 8.97 5.01
N CYS A 278 11.92 8.01 5.69
CA CYS A 278 11.23 6.90 5.04
C CYS A 278 10.03 7.38 4.20
N ILE A 279 9.18 8.25 4.75
CA ILE A 279 8.01 8.76 4.01
C ILE A 279 8.43 9.66 2.85
N GLU A 280 9.50 10.43 2.99
CA GLU A 280 10.04 11.27 1.91
C GLU A 280 10.57 10.42 0.76
N PHE A 281 11.35 9.37 1.07
CA PHE A 281 11.82 8.42 0.06
C PHE A 281 10.65 7.79 -0.70
N MET A 282 9.67 7.25 0.03
CA MET A 282 8.51 6.59 -0.58
C MET A 282 7.67 7.54 -1.43
N THR A 283 7.48 8.78 -0.96
CA THR A 283 6.78 9.83 -1.70
C THR A 283 7.46 10.12 -3.03
N ASN A 284 8.78 10.30 -3.01
CA ASN A 284 9.57 10.53 -4.22
C ASN A 284 9.54 9.32 -5.16
N ALA A 285 9.66 8.11 -4.62
CA ALA A 285 9.60 6.88 -5.40
C ALA A 285 8.25 6.72 -6.14
N ILE A 286 7.13 7.03 -5.47
CA ILE A 286 5.80 7.05 -6.09
C ILE A 286 5.74 8.09 -7.22
N LYS A 287 6.22 9.31 -6.99
CA LYS A 287 6.20 10.39 -8.00
C LYS A 287 7.03 10.04 -9.23
N GLU A 288 8.26 9.56 -9.02
CA GLU A 288 9.16 9.15 -10.10
C GLU A 288 8.63 7.96 -10.90
N ARG A 289 8.04 6.96 -10.23
CA ARG A 289 7.35 5.86 -10.91
C ARG A 289 6.21 6.40 -11.79
N GLY A 290 5.47 7.39 -11.31
CA GLY A 290 4.43 8.07 -12.09
C GLY A 290 4.96 8.70 -13.39
N VAL A 291 6.12 9.37 -13.33
CA VAL A 291 6.78 9.92 -14.54
C VAL A 291 7.14 8.82 -15.54
N LYS A 292 7.66 7.68 -15.08
CA LYS A 292 7.99 6.54 -15.94
C LYS A 292 6.73 5.94 -16.59
N MET A 293 5.65 5.79 -15.82
CA MET A 293 4.35 5.31 -16.31
C MET A 293 3.75 6.24 -17.37
N CYS A 294 3.87 7.56 -17.22
CA CYS A 294 3.49 8.52 -18.27
C CYS A 294 4.19 8.23 -19.60
N GLY A 295 5.51 8.00 -19.57
CA GLY A 295 6.27 7.70 -20.78
C GLY A 295 5.76 6.46 -21.52
N ILE A 296 5.39 5.41 -20.78
CA ILE A 296 4.75 4.21 -21.37
C ILE A 296 3.40 4.58 -21.99
N PHE A 297 2.55 5.32 -21.26
CA PHE A 297 1.25 5.71 -21.78
C PHE A 297 1.33 6.52 -23.08
N GLU A 298 2.26 7.46 -23.16
CA GLU A 298 2.48 8.29 -24.35
C GLU A 298 2.99 7.48 -25.55
N SER A 299 3.84 6.47 -25.31
CA SER A 299 4.33 5.59 -26.37
C SER A 299 3.25 4.65 -26.93
N LYS A 300 2.29 4.21 -26.11
CA LYS A 300 1.18 3.35 -26.55
C LYS A 300 0.07 4.09 -27.30
N ASN A 301 -0.03 5.42 -27.14
CA ASN A 301 -1.03 6.26 -27.81
C ASN A 301 -0.53 6.88 -29.12
N LYS A 302 0.68 6.54 -29.56
CA LYS A 302 1.23 6.89 -30.88
C LYS A 302 1.01 5.75 -31.85
#